data_AF-D5Q7G0-F1
#
_entry.id   AF-D5Q7G0-F1
#
_cell.length_a   1.000
_cell.length_b   1.000
_cell.length_c   1.000
_cell.angle_alpha   90.00
_cell.angle_beta   90.00
_cell.angle_gamma   90.00
#
_symmetry.space_group_name_H-M   'P 1'
#
loop_
_entity.id
_entity.type
_entity.pdbx_description
1 polymer ?
#
loop_
_entity_poly.entity_id
_entity_poly.type
_entity_poly.pdbx_seq_one_letter_code
_entity_poly.pdbx_strand_id
1 'polypeptide(L)' 'MNLKEVSEYLGIGETKTRELLRDRNCPFSMKIGYRWYANKKILDKWVQEQSEKKGGNYSI' A
#
# COMPACT_ATOMS: atom_id res chain seq x y z
N MET A 1 1.35 10.77 0.97
CA MET A 1 1.79 10.26 -0.34
C MET A 1 0.61 10.23 -1.28
N ASN A 2 0.80 10.62 -2.53
CA ASN A 2 -0.19 10.39 -3.58
C ASN A 2 -0.14 8.94 -4.08
N LEU A 3 -1.17 8.53 -4.80
CA LEU A 3 -1.27 7.20 -5.42
C LEU A 3 -0.04 6.86 -6.29
N LYS A 4 0.51 7.86 -7.00
CA LYS A 4 1.77 7.76 -7.75
C LYS A 4 2.94 7.37 -6.87
N GLU A 5 3.19 8.14 -5.82
CA GLU A 5 4.29 7.89 -4.88
C GLU A 5 4.15 6.52 -4.22
N VAL A 6 2.93 6.07 -3.94
CA VAL A 6 2.70 4.72 -3.38
C VAL A 6 3.04 3.65 -4.39
N SER A 7 2.66 3.84 -5.65
CA SER A 7 2.98 2.88 -6.72
C SER A 7 4.48 2.80 -7.00
N GLU A 8 5.20 3.92 -6.92
CA GLU A 8 6.65 3.98 -7.02
C GLU A 8 7.31 3.37 -5.77
N TYR A 9 6.80 3.68 -4.57
CA TYR A 9 7.33 3.18 -3.30
C TYR A 9 7.20 1.65 -3.18
N LEU A 10 6.05 1.09 -3.57
CA LEU A 10 5.82 -0.35 -3.55
C LEU A 10 6.37 -1.06 -4.80
N GLY A 11 6.76 -0.33 -5.85
CA GLY A 11 7.19 -0.90 -7.13
C GLY A 11 6.11 -1.67 -7.89
N ILE A 12 4.84 -1.56 -7.47
CA ILE A 12 3.68 -2.18 -8.11
C ILE A 12 2.91 -1.06 -8.80
N GLY A 13 3.07 -0.96 -10.11
CA GLY A 13 2.54 0.16 -10.92
C GLY A 13 1.08 0.55 -10.60
N GLU A 14 0.71 1.77 -10.98
CA GLU A 14 -0.57 2.41 -10.61
C GLU A 14 -1.80 1.51 -10.74
N THR A 15 -1.87 0.65 -11.76
CA THR A 15 -2.96 -0.30 -11.96
C THR A 15 -3.10 -1.28 -10.80
N LYS A 16 -2.00 -1.94 -10.40
CA LYS A 16 -1.98 -2.88 -9.26
C LYS A 16 -2.23 -2.15 -7.95
N THR A 17 -1.65 -0.96 -7.80
CA THR A 17 -1.92 -0.11 -6.63
C THR A 17 -3.40 0.25 -6.54
N ARG A 18 -4.06 0.55 -7.66
CA ARG A 18 -5.49 0.87 -7.72
C ARG A 18 -6.38 -0.35 -7.46
N GLU A 19 -5.99 -1.52 -7.93
CA GLU A 19 -6.65 -2.79 -7.57
C GLU A 19 -6.55 -3.05 -6.07
N LEU A 20 -5.35 -2.90 -5.51
CA LEU A 20 -5.12 -3.01 -4.06
C LEU A 20 -5.94 -2.00 -3.26
N LEU A 21 -5.94 -0.73 -3.65
CA LEU A 21 -6.72 0.32 -2.98
C LEU A 21 -8.24 0.08 -3.08
N ARG A 22 -8.70 -0.63 -4.11
CA ARG A 22 -10.10 -1.01 -4.28
C ARG A 22 -10.48 -2.23 -3.45
N ASP A 23 -9.49 -3.01 -3.03
CA ASP A 23 -9.67 -4.13 -2.15
C ASP A 23 -10.00 -3.64 -0.72
N ARG A 24 -10.99 -4.26 -0.06
CA ARG A 24 -11.50 -3.82 1.26
C ARG A 24 -10.47 -3.93 2.39
N ASN A 25 -9.30 -4.49 2.08
CA ASN A 25 -8.26 -4.85 3.03
C ASN A 25 -7.04 -3.92 3.00
N CYS A 26 -7.13 -2.77 2.32
CA CYS A 26 -6.04 -1.79 2.23
C CYS A 26 -6.26 -0.58 3.15
N PRO A 27 -5.76 -0.63 4.40
CA PRO A 27 -5.94 0.44 5.39
C PRO A 27 -5.16 1.72 5.05
N PHE A 28 -4.19 1.66 4.13
CA PHE A 28 -3.41 2.83 3.74
C PHE A 28 -4.15 3.72 2.72
N SER A 29 -5.26 3.27 2.13
CA SER A 29 -6.09 4.07 1.23
C SER A 29 -6.92 5.08 2.03
N MET A 30 -6.59 6.36 1.96
CA MET A 30 -7.31 7.41 2.67
C MET A 30 -7.86 8.43 1.66
N LYS A 31 -9.18 8.43 1.46
CA LYS A 31 -9.82 9.49 0.67
C LYS A 31 -9.97 10.73 1.55
N ILE A 32 -9.23 11.79 1.23
CA ILE A 32 -9.32 13.08 1.91
C ILE A 32 -9.93 14.07 0.91
N GLY A 33 -11.20 14.41 1.12
CA GLY A 33 -11.99 15.22 0.19
C GLY A 33 -12.22 14.53 -1.15
N TYR A 34 -11.78 15.16 -2.25
CA TYR A 34 -11.86 14.62 -3.61
C TYR A 34 -10.57 13.88 -4.06
N ARG A 35 -9.54 13.84 -3.21
CA ARG A 35 -8.24 13.25 -3.55
C ARG A 35 -7.98 11.99 -2.73
N TRP A 36 -7.33 11.03 -3.38
CA TRP A 36 -6.85 9.80 -2.76
C TRP A 36 -5.43 10.02 -2.27
N TYR A 37 -5.24 9.84 -0.96
CA TYR A 37 -3.96 9.88 -0.31
C TYR A 37 -3.65 8.53 0.28
N ALA A 38 -2.36 8.28 0.48
CA ALA A 38 -1.89 7.24 1.34
C ALA A 38 -1.08 7.80 2.49
N ASN A 39 -1.30 7.19 3.65
CA ASN A 39 -0.53 7.47 4.85
C ASN A 39 0.71 6.58 4.87
N LYS A 40 1.90 7.19 4.87
CA LYS A 40 3.19 6.47 4.91
C LYS A 40 3.27 5.50 6.10
N LYS A 41 2.81 5.91 7.29
CA LYS A 41 2.88 5.07 8.50
C LYS A 41 2.02 3.81 8.39
N ILE A 42 0.84 3.95 7.80
CA ILE A 42 -0.08 2.83 7.60
C ILE A 42 0.40 1.94 6.45
N LEU A 43 0.96 2.55 5.40
CA LEU A 43 1.57 1.82 4.29
C LEU A 43 2.73 0.95 4.77
N ASP A 44 3.63 1.50 5.57
CA ASP A 44 4.79 0.79 6.12
C ASP A 44 4.35 -0.40 6.99
N LYS A 45 3.39 -0.16 7.89
CA LYS A 45 2.76 -1.23 8.69
C LYS A 45 2.12 -2.30 7.81
N TRP A 46 1.39 -1.91 6.77
CA TRP A 46 0.75 -2.85 5.86
C TRP A 46 1.79 -3.67 5.08
N VAL A 47 2.87 -3.06 4.60
CA VAL A 47 3.97 -3.79 3.93
C VAL A 47 4.59 -4.81 4.87
N GLN A 48 4.79 -4.44 6.14
CA GLN A 48 5.29 -5.35 7.15
C GLN A 48 4.32 -6.51 7.40
N GLU A 49 3.02 -6.23 7.57
CA GLU A 49 1.98 -7.25 7.73
C GLU A 49 1.87 -8.18 6.50
N GLN A 50 2.01 -7.64 5.28
CA GLN A 50 2.02 -8.45 4.05
C GLN A 50 3.28 -9.31 3.95
N SER A 51 4.43 -8.78 4.38
CA SER A 51 5.70 -9.52 4.41
C SER A 51 5.64 -10.64 5.46
N GLU A 52 5.02 -10.40 6.61
CA GLU A 52 4.78 -11.42 7.65
C GLU A 52 3.77 -12.47 7.17
N LYS A 53 2.71 -12.09 6.45
CA LYS A 53 1.78 -13.04 5.82
C LYS A 53 2.43 -13.89 4.72
N LYS A 54 3.48 -13.37 4.09
CA LYS A 54 4.34 -14.11 3.15
C LYS A 54 5.63 -14.62 3.80
N GLY A 55 5.69 -14.66 5.12
CA GLY A 55 6.83 -15.11 5.93
C GLY A 55 7.11 -16.61 5.89
N GLY A 56 6.98 -17.23 4.72
CA GLY A 56 7.93 -18.27 4.33
C GLY A 56 9.08 -17.57 3.57
N ASN A 57 10.21 -17.38 4.25
CA ASN A 57 11.51 -16.96 3.70
C ASN A 57 11.64 -15.52 3.20
N TYR A 58 11.99 -14.58 4.07
CA TYR A 58 13.07 -13.61 3.81
C TYR A 58 13.66 -13.20 5.16
N SER A 59 14.60 -14.02 5.65
CA SER A 59 15.52 -13.64 6.73
C SER A 59 16.69 -12.85 6.12
N ILE A 60 16.98 -11.69 6.68
CA ILE A 60 18.32 -11.10 6.67
C ILE A 60 18.92 -11.34 8.04
#